data_AF-A0A3M1ZRJ7-F1
#
_entry.id   AF-A0A3M1ZRJ7-F1
#
_cell.length_a   1.000
_cell.length_b   1.000
_cell.length_c   1.000
_cell.angle_alpha   90.00
_cell.angle_beta   90.00
_cell.angle_gamma   90.00
#
_symmetry.space_group_name_H-M   'P 1'
#
loop_
_entity.id
_entity.type
_entity.pdbx_description
1 polymer ?
#
loop_
_entity_poly.entity_id
_entity_poly.type
_entity_poly.pdbx_seq_one_letter_code
_entity_poly.pdbx_strand_id
1 'polypeptide(L)'
;MALAAATWAVSPHATAAPPSADDFQVTYYLTDEEGNRDRKLTLQDMQQFWNRARCECKQKIRVEITMRAMQAIDPVQLQTFVGPNCDIAQLGNTSQYLPCVLLDTSFPMAFSTTRSFEFEPIWLAAGVEPGSPQSIDEARPAGSCDTGQGAAGIWMCAENGQQAQCQQEEFFLTDTENLNVPEGQTKAGIAYDFTAPVAPPTSFDIKTGDGAVEISWQLDATGDISGFRVLCAHESGAPVEGKGIDPPSPTAINLGNVYYTAEHLCPDGPFGEE
;
A
#
# COMPACT_ATOMS: atom_id res chain seq x y z
N MET A 1 -50.40 19.47 -54.37
CA MET A 1 -49.03 19.65 -53.86
C MET A 1 -49.05 19.19 -52.41
N ALA A 2 -48.74 17.91 -52.17
CA ALA A 2 -48.80 17.31 -50.83
C ALA A 2 -47.39 17.34 -50.23
N LEU A 3 -47.20 18.07 -49.14
CA LEU A 3 -45.97 18.04 -48.36
C LEU A 3 -45.92 16.73 -47.57
N ALA A 4 -44.95 15.87 -47.89
CA ALA A 4 -44.59 14.73 -47.06
C ALA A 4 -43.66 15.23 -45.93
N ALA A 5 -44.12 15.13 -44.69
CA ALA A 5 -43.30 15.38 -43.51
C ALA A 5 -42.44 14.13 -43.25
N ALA A 6 -41.13 14.24 -43.45
CA ALA A 6 -40.17 13.22 -43.07
C ALA A 6 -39.91 13.33 -41.56
N THR A 7 -40.46 12.39 -40.79
CA THR A 7 -40.10 12.21 -39.38
C THR A 7 -38.78 11.47 -39.29
N TRP A 8 -37.71 12.20 -38.97
CA TRP A 8 -36.42 11.61 -38.62
C TRP A 8 -36.53 10.98 -37.24
N ALA A 9 -36.49 9.64 -37.18
CA ALA A 9 -36.36 8.93 -35.93
C ALA A 9 -34.94 9.20 -35.39
N VAL A 10 -34.85 10.00 -34.33
CA VAL A 10 -33.61 10.14 -33.56
C VAL A 10 -33.36 8.76 -32.94
N SER A 11 -32.32 8.07 -33.40
CA SER A 11 -31.88 6.84 -32.75
C SER A 11 -31.44 7.20 -31.34
N PRO A 12 -31.89 6.49 -30.29
CA PRO A 12 -31.35 6.69 -28.96
C PRO A 12 -29.88 6.31 -29.03
N HIS A 13 -29.00 7.30 -28.97
CA HIS A 13 -27.60 7.04 -28.70
C HIS A 13 -27.56 6.34 -27.35
N ALA A 14 -27.08 5.09 -27.33
CA ALA A 14 -26.76 4.43 -26.08
C ALA A 14 -25.72 5.29 -25.38
N THR A 15 -26.15 6.02 -24.35
CA THR A 15 -25.26 6.76 -23.46
C THR A 15 -24.40 5.72 -22.76
N ALA A 16 -23.08 5.86 -22.89
CA ALA A 16 -22.15 5.05 -22.15
C ALA A 16 -22.38 5.26 -20.64
N ALA A 17 -22.03 4.25 -19.85
CA ALA A 17 -22.20 4.32 -18.40
C ALA A 17 -20.96 4.98 -17.78
N PRO A 18 -21.11 5.70 -16.64
CA PRO A 18 -19.95 6.18 -15.90
C PRO A 18 -19.12 4.98 -15.39
N PRO A 19 -17.80 5.12 -15.27
CA PRO A 19 -16.94 4.08 -14.72
C PRO A 19 -17.33 3.70 -13.29
N SER A 20 -17.21 2.42 -12.95
CA SER A 20 -17.44 1.85 -11.62
C SER A 20 -16.29 0.93 -11.19
N ALA A 21 -16.20 0.58 -9.90
CA ALA A 21 -15.17 -0.36 -9.42
C ALA A 21 -15.18 -1.69 -10.16
N ASP A 22 -16.36 -2.20 -10.51
CA ASP A 22 -16.55 -3.49 -11.20
C ASP A 22 -15.93 -3.50 -12.61
N ASP A 23 -15.73 -2.33 -13.22
CA ASP A 23 -15.11 -2.21 -14.53
C ASP A 23 -13.61 -2.48 -14.51
N PHE A 24 -12.97 -2.42 -13.33
CA PHE A 24 -11.52 -2.55 -13.18
C PHE A 24 -11.12 -3.75 -12.32
N GLN A 25 -9.87 -4.17 -12.51
CA GLN A 25 -9.19 -5.18 -11.72
C GLN A 25 -7.87 -4.60 -11.26
N VAL A 26 -7.69 -4.57 -9.95
CA VAL A 26 -6.45 -4.16 -9.29
C VAL A 26 -5.78 -5.39 -8.71
N THR A 27 -4.49 -5.56 -9.00
CA THR A 27 -3.66 -6.61 -8.41
C THR A 27 -2.32 -6.04 -7.97
N TYR A 28 -1.97 -6.28 -6.71
CA TYR A 28 -0.69 -5.91 -6.13
C TYR A 28 0.35 -7.04 -6.24
N TYR A 29 1.59 -6.65 -6.43
CA TYR A 29 2.76 -7.51 -6.51
C TYR A 29 3.89 -6.96 -5.64
N LEU A 30 4.67 -7.88 -5.10
CA LEU A 30 5.94 -7.57 -4.46
C LEU A 30 7.00 -7.34 -5.53
N THR A 31 7.92 -6.42 -5.28
CA THR A 31 9.14 -6.29 -6.08
C THR A 31 10.33 -6.96 -5.40
N ASP A 32 11.27 -7.43 -6.22
CA ASP A 32 12.60 -7.84 -5.77
C ASP A 32 13.50 -6.63 -5.46
N GLU A 33 14.76 -6.91 -5.12
CA GLU A 33 15.77 -5.93 -4.73
C GLU A 33 16.12 -4.98 -5.90
N GLU A 34 16.01 -5.47 -7.12
CA GLU A 34 16.20 -4.70 -8.36
C GLU A 34 14.94 -3.91 -8.77
N GLY A 35 13.84 -4.04 -8.02
CA GLY A 35 12.57 -3.39 -8.32
C GLY A 35 11.75 -4.09 -9.40
N ASN A 36 12.15 -5.27 -9.89
CA ASN A 36 11.36 -6.05 -10.83
C ASN A 36 10.18 -6.71 -10.14
N ARG A 37 9.14 -7.00 -10.92
CA ARG A 37 7.97 -7.75 -10.45
C ARG A 37 8.38 -9.19 -10.08
N ASP A 38 8.25 -9.53 -8.81
CA ASP A 38 8.46 -10.90 -8.32
C ASP A 38 7.12 -11.66 -8.32
N ARG A 39 6.41 -11.66 -7.18
CA ARG A 39 5.19 -12.45 -6.97
C ARG A 39 3.98 -11.57 -6.63
N LYS A 40 2.80 -12.10 -6.94
CA LYS A 40 1.53 -11.50 -6.49
C LYS A 40 1.47 -11.51 -4.96
N LEU A 41 0.98 -10.41 -4.36
CA LEU A 41 0.71 -10.37 -2.93
C LEU A 41 -0.41 -11.36 -2.58
N THR A 42 -0.16 -12.22 -1.60
CA THR A 42 -1.11 -13.20 -1.08
C THR A 42 -2.05 -12.54 -0.07
N LEU A 43 -3.12 -13.24 0.33
CA LEU A 43 -3.97 -12.78 1.44
C LEU A 43 -3.15 -12.50 2.71
N GLN A 44 -2.13 -13.31 2.98
CA GLN A 44 -1.25 -13.11 4.13
C GLN A 44 -0.43 -11.82 4.00
N ASP A 45 0.08 -11.49 2.82
CA ASP A 45 0.80 -10.22 2.61
C ASP A 45 -0.11 -8.99 2.73
N MET A 46 -1.41 -9.15 2.42
CA MET A 46 -2.40 -8.07 2.59
C MET A 46 -2.76 -7.85 4.06
N GLN A 47 -2.77 -8.92 4.88
CA GLN A 47 -3.19 -8.89 6.28
C GLN A 47 -2.02 -8.67 7.25
N GLN A 48 -0.81 -9.08 6.87
CA GLN A 48 0.39 -8.83 7.66
C GLN A 48 0.94 -7.46 7.32
N PHE A 49 1.33 -6.72 8.34
CA PHE A 49 1.77 -5.34 8.16
C PHE A 49 3.04 -5.25 7.32
N TRP A 50 2.98 -4.38 6.31
CA TRP A 50 4.15 -3.76 5.72
C TRP A 50 4.83 -2.91 6.80
N ASN A 51 6.00 -3.36 7.21
CA ASN A 51 6.66 -2.82 8.39
C ASN A 51 7.60 -1.66 8.04
N ARG A 52 8.07 -0.98 9.09
CA ARG A 52 9.07 0.08 9.00
C ARG A 52 10.27 -0.26 8.13
N ALA A 53 10.85 -1.45 8.26
CA ALA A 53 12.04 -1.82 7.47
C ALA A 53 11.75 -1.85 5.96
N ARG A 54 10.61 -2.38 5.50
CA ARG A 54 10.25 -2.34 4.07
C ARG A 54 10.05 -0.92 3.56
N CYS A 55 9.50 -0.04 4.40
CA CYS A 55 9.36 1.38 4.10
C CYS A 55 10.72 2.07 4.00
N GLU A 56 11.62 1.87 4.97
CA GLU A 56 12.97 2.45 4.98
C GLU A 56 13.84 1.93 3.82
N CYS A 57 13.68 0.66 3.47
CA CYS A 57 14.33 0.05 2.30
C CYS A 57 13.67 0.44 0.97
N LYS A 58 12.61 1.26 0.97
CA LYS A 58 11.89 1.67 -0.23
C LYS A 58 11.46 0.51 -1.12
N GLN A 59 11.09 -0.63 -0.54
CA GLN A 59 10.66 -1.78 -1.32
C GLN A 59 9.36 -1.45 -2.03
N LYS A 60 9.44 -1.26 -3.35
CA LYS A 60 8.31 -0.85 -4.15
C LYS A 60 7.19 -1.90 -4.09
N ILE A 61 5.97 -1.39 -4.10
CA ILE A 61 4.78 -2.18 -4.36
C ILE A 61 4.40 -1.89 -5.80
N ARG A 62 4.32 -2.94 -6.61
CA ARG A 62 3.79 -2.82 -7.96
C ARG A 62 2.30 -3.08 -7.94
N VAL A 63 1.54 -2.22 -8.60
CA VAL A 63 0.13 -2.44 -8.86
C VAL A 63 -0.12 -2.56 -10.35
N GLU A 64 -0.95 -3.52 -10.73
CA GLU A 64 -1.45 -3.69 -12.08
C GLU A 64 -2.95 -3.41 -12.09
N ILE A 65 -3.37 -2.48 -12.94
CA ILE A 65 -4.76 -2.10 -13.15
C ILE A 65 -5.16 -2.46 -14.58
N THR A 66 -6.22 -3.23 -14.73
CA THR A 66 -6.75 -3.66 -16.04
C THR A 66 -8.27 -3.53 -16.05
N MET A 67 -8.84 -3.09 -17.17
CA MET A 67 -10.28 -3.03 -17.37
C MET A 67 -10.83 -4.43 -17.71
N ARG A 68 -11.90 -4.89 -17.05
CA ARG A 68 -12.43 -6.26 -17.16
C ARG A 68 -13.02 -6.59 -18.52
N ALA A 69 -13.73 -5.63 -19.10
CA ALA A 69 -14.35 -5.77 -20.40
C ALA A 69 -14.36 -4.41 -21.08
N MET A 70 -14.21 -4.39 -22.41
CA MET A 70 -14.44 -3.21 -23.23
C MET A 70 -15.95 -2.94 -23.29
N GLN A 71 -16.53 -2.52 -22.17
CA GLN A 71 -17.88 -1.96 -22.18
C GLN A 71 -17.81 -0.52 -22.71
N ALA A 72 -18.95 -0.01 -23.17
CA ALA A 72 -19.07 1.41 -23.49
C ALA A 72 -19.07 2.20 -22.17
N ILE A 73 -17.87 2.48 -21.66
CA ILE A 73 -17.61 3.36 -20.53
C ILE A 73 -17.42 4.77 -21.08
N ASP A 74 -17.97 5.77 -20.39
CA ASP A 74 -17.83 7.17 -20.77
C ASP A 74 -16.34 7.55 -20.86
N PRO A 75 -15.91 8.29 -21.91
CA PRO A 75 -14.52 8.69 -22.09
C PRO A 75 -14.15 9.89 -21.20
N VAL A 76 -14.43 9.78 -19.90
CA VAL A 76 -14.09 10.77 -18.88
C VAL A 76 -12.64 10.62 -18.43
N GLN A 77 -12.03 11.71 -17.98
CA GLN A 77 -10.67 11.65 -17.44
C GLN A 77 -10.70 10.91 -16.10
N LEU A 78 -9.80 9.95 -15.96
CA LEU A 78 -9.55 9.20 -14.75
C LEU A 78 -8.28 9.69 -14.10
N GLN A 79 -8.29 9.80 -12.77
CA GLN A 79 -7.09 10.00 -11.98
C GLN A 79 -6.91 8.80 -11.05
N THR A 80 -5.69 8.28 -11.01
CA THR A 80 -5.31 7.14 -10.17
C THR A 80 -4.39 7.62 -9.07
N PHE A 81 -4.74 7.34 -7.82
CA PHE A 81 -3.99 7.74 -6.64
C PHE A 81 -3.54 6.53 -5.83
N VAL A 82 -2.53 6.72 -4.99
CA VAL A 82 -2.26 5.82 -3.86
C VAL A 82 -2.24 6.62 -2.57
N GLY A 83 -2.87 6.07 -1.53
CA GLY A 83 -2.84 6.62 -0.18
C GLY A 83 -4.06 6.30 0.65
N PRO A 84 -4.10 6.81 1.90
CA PRO A 84 -5.22 6.60 2.80
C PRO A 84 -6.33 7.61 2.53
N ASN A 85 -7.58 7.13 2.43
CA ASN A 85 -8.81 7.95 2.37
C ASN A 85 -8.75 9.07 1.32
N CYS A 86 -8.41 8.74 0.06
CA CYS A 86 -8.18 9.74 -0.98
C CYS A 86 -9.43 10.58 -1.32
N ASP A 87 -10.62 10.04 -1.09
CA ASP A 87 -11.89 10.73 -1.26
C ASP A 87 -12.01 11.97 -0.36
N ILE A 88 -11.52 11.88 0.88
CA ILE A 88 -11.48 13.00 1.83
C ILE A 88 -10.19 13.81 1.65
N ALA A 89 -9.07 13.13 1.41
CA ALA A 89 -7.75 13.75 1.36
C ALA A 89 -7.61 14.79 0.21
N GLN A 90 -8.25 14.54 -0.94
CA GLN A 90 -8.17 15.47 -2.08
C GLN A 90 -8.96 16.78 -1.86
N LEU A 91 -9.84 16.85 -0.87
CA LEU A 91 -10.57 18.09 -0.55
C LEU A 91 -9.66 19.17 0.07
N GLY A 92 -8.41 18.85 0.42
CA GLY A 92 -7.38 19.82 0.84
C GLY A 92 -7.66 20.59 2.15
N ASN A 93 -8.74 20.25 2.86
CA ASN A 93 -9.30 21.09 3.93
C ASN A 93 -9.26 20.46 5.33
N THR A 94 -8.62 19.31 5.51
CA THR A 94 -8.46 18.71 6.85
C THR A 94 -6.99 18.55 7.19
N SER A 95 -6.59 18.96 8.38
CA SER A 95 -5.22 18.72 8.89
C SER A 95 -4.94 17.23 9.14
N GLN A 96 -5.95 16.37 9.00
CA GLN A 96 -5.89 14.94 9.30
C GLN A 96 -5.47 14.11 8.09
N TYR A 97 -5.92 14.48 6.89
CA TYR A 97 -5.59 13.78 5.65
C TYR A 97 -4.97 14.74 4.66
N LEU A 98 -3.72 14.46 4.29
CA LEU A 98 -3.01 15.19 3.25
C LEU A 98 -3.28 14.55 1.89
N PRO A 99 -3.28 15.32 0.79
CA PRO A 99 -3.63 14.80 -0.53
C PRO A 99 -2.84 13.54 -0.88
N CYS A 100 -3.52 12.54 -1.44
CA CYS A 100 -2.86 11.34 -1.93
C CYS A 100 -1.93 11.65 -3.10
N VAL A 101 -0.94 10.79 -3.33
CA VAL A 101 -0.03 10.92 -4.45
C VAL A 101 -0.71 10.42 -5.74
N LEU A 102 -0.55 11.19 -6.81
CA LEU A 102 -1.12 10.94 -8.13
C LEU A 102 -0.16 10.02 -8.92
N LEU A 103 -0.64 8.84 -9.30
CA LEU A 103 0.10 7.87 -10.11
C LEU A 103 -0.10 8.11 -11.60
N ASP A 104 -1.30 8.52 -12.01
CA ASP A 104 -1.65 8.67 -13.42
C ASP A 104 -2.88 9.53 -13.63
N THR A 105 -2.91 10.21 -14.77
CA THR A 105 -4.10 10.88 -15.33
C THR A 105 -4.32 10.38 -16.75
N SER A 106 -5.39 9.63 -16.98
CA SER A 106 -5.63 8.99 -18.28
C SER A 106 -7.14 8.84 -18.57
N PHE A 107 -7.50 8.03 -19.55
CA PHE A 107 -8.89 7.74 -19.92
C PHE A 107 -9.13 6.23 -19.77
N PRO A 108 -10.38 5.73 -19.64
CA PRO A 108 -10.66 4.31 -19.45
C PRO A 108 -9.97 3.40 -20.48
N MET A 109 -9.86 3.85 -21.73
CA MET A 109 -9.20 3.12 -22.81
C MET A 109 -7.72 2.83 -22.55
N ALA A 110 -7.02 3.63 -21.73
CA ALA A 110 -5.63 3.36 -21.34
C ALA A 110 -5.51 2.08 -20.50
N PHE A 111 -6.59 1.65 -19.85
CA PHE A 111 -6.67 0.43 -19.04
C PHE A 111 -7.21 -0.78 -19.82
N SER A 112 -7.49 -0.64 -21.12
CA SER A 112 -7.83 -1.78 -21.99
C SER A 112 -6.69 -2.80 -22.10
N THR A 113 -5.46 -2.34 -21.86
CA THR A 113 -4.29 -3.16 -21.55
C THR A 113 -3.88 -2.92 -20.10
N THR A 114 -3.22 -3.90 -19.48
CA THR A 114 -2.70 -3.74 -18.12
C THR A 114 -1.77 -2.54 -18.01
N ARG A 115 -2.14 -1.61 -17.13
CA ARG A 115 -1.28 -0.49 -16.69
C ARG A 115 -0.59 -0.91 -15.41
N SER A 116 0.72 -0.65 -15.32
CA SER A 116 1.50 -0.94 -14.12
C SER A 116 2.01 0.35 -13.52
N PHE A 117 1.92 0.46 -12.20
CA PHE A 117 2.48 1.55 -11.41
C PHE A 117 3.28 0.95 -10.27
N GLU A 118 4.27 1.69 -9.79
CA GLU A 118 5.10 1.30 -8.65
C GLU A 118 5.15 2.45 -7.67
N PHE A 119 5.05 2.15 -6.37
CA PHE A 119 5.09 3.15 -5.32
C PHE A 119 5.79 2.60 -4.07
N GLU A 120 6.44 3.49 -3.33
CA GLU A 120 7.06 3.18 -2.05
C GLU A 120 6.01 3.01 -0.93
N PRO A 121 6.24 2.15 0.09
CA PRO A 121 5.27 1.91 1.16
C PRO A 121 4.91 3.17 1.97
N ILE A 122 5.76 4.19 2.00
CA ILE A 122 5.49 5.46 2.69
C ILE A 122 4.17 6.09 2.23
N TRP A 123 3.81 5.93 0.96
CA TRP A 123 2.58 6.48 0.38
C TRP A 123 1.31 5.79 0.87
N LEU A 124 1.41 4.62 1.51
CA LEU A 124 0.27 4.00 2.19
C LEU A 124 -0.11 4.76 3.48
N ALA A 125 0.87 5.39 4.14
CA ALA A 125 0.67 6.05 5.43
C ALA A 125 0.63 7.58 5.34
N ALA A 126 1.34 8.16 4.37
CA ALA A 126 1.52 9.59 4.22
C ALA A 126 0.89 10.09 2.92
N GLY A 127 0.30 11.29 2.99
CA GLY A 127 -0.02 12.07 1.80
C GLY A 127 1.19 12.88 1.32
N VAL A 128 0.94 13.73 0.34
CA VAL A 128 1.90 14.64 -0.27
C VAL A 128 2.12 15.86 0.63
N GLU A 129 3.39 16.26 0.80
CA GLU A 129 3.79 17.45 1.55
C GLU A 129 3.15 18.72 0.97
N PRO A 130 2.59 19.62 1.80
CA PRO A 130 2.04 20.89 1.33
C PRO A 130 3.05 21.69 0.49
N GLY A 131 2.66 22.03 -0.75
CA GLY A 131 3.52 22.75 -1.69
C GLY A 131 4.41 21.87 -2.56
N SER A 132 4.40 20.54 -2.36
CA SER A 132 4.98 19.58 -3.30
C SER A 132 4.01 19.29 -4.47
N PRO A 133 4.52 19.00 -5.68
CA PRO A 133 3.71 18.37 -6.74
C PRO A 133 3.10 17.06 -6.24
N GLN A 134 1.92 16.70 -6.75
CA GLN A 134 1.27 15.43 -6.41
C GLN A 134 1.72 14.24 -7.28
N SER A 135 2.35 14.48 -8.43
CA SER A 135 2.82 13.40 -9.31
C SER A 135 3.84 12.53 -8.57
N ILE A 136 3.72 11.21 -8.65
CA ILE A 136 4.60 10.26 -7.95
C ILE A 136 6.10 10.50 -8.20
N ASP A 137 6.47 10.97 -9.38
CA ASP A 137 7.87 11.24 -9.76
C ASP A 137 8.46 12.49 -9.09
N GLU A 138 7.62 13.41 -8.63
CA GLU A 138 8.02 14.71 -8.08
C GLU A 138 7.54 14.94 -6.65
N ALA A 139 6.64 14.08 -6.16
CA ALA A 139 6.00 14.22 -4.88
C ALA A 139 6.97 13.93 -3.73
N ARG A 140 6.86 14.74 -2.68
CA ARG A 140 7.54 14.53 -1.41
C ARG A 140 6.54 14.04 -0.37
N PRO A 141 6.84 12.94 0.35
CA PRO A 141 5.95 12.45 1.39
C PRO A 141 5.94 13.43 2.57
N ALA A 142 4.76 13.70 3.11
CA ALA A 142 4.60 14.57 4.27
C ALA A 142 5.00 13.92 5.61
N GLY A 143 5.47 12.66 5.58
CA GLY A 143 5.79 11.87 6.77
C GLY A 143 7.04 11.01 6.56
N SER A 144 7.34 10.18 7.56
CA SER A 144 8.45 9.22 7.53
C SER A 144 7.98 7.81 7.88
N CYS A 145 8.86 6.83 7.71
CA CYS A 145 8.64 5.43 8.09
C CYS A 145 8.71 5.19 9.60
N ASP A 146 8.62 6.23 10.45
CA ASP A 146 8.67 6.10 11.91
C ASP A 146 7.28 5.98 12.55
N THR A 147 6.24 6.34 11.81
CA THR A 147 4.88 6.48 12.33
C THR A 147 3.86 6.04 11.31
N GLY A 148 2.69 5.61 11.80
CA GLY A 148 1.56 5.24 10.95
C GLY A 148 1.23 3.76 11.07
N GLN A 149 -0.06 3.49 11.22
CA GLN A 149 -0.64 2.17 11.19
C GLN A 149 -2.00 2.26 10.48
N GLY A 150 -2.35 1.26 9.70
CA GLY A 150 -3.63 1.26 9.00
C GLY A 150 -3.65 0.33 7.79
N ALA A 151 -4.57 0.63 6.88
CA ALA A 151 -4.63 0.03 5.57
C ALA A 151 -4.89 1.12 4.54
N ALA A 152 -4.27 0.99 3.37
CA ALA A 152 -4.42 1.93 2.26
C ALA A 152 -4.14 1.21 0.94
N GLY A 153 -4.36 1.90 -0.18
CA GLY A 153 -4.22 1.29 -1.48
C GLY A 153 -4.49 2.26 -2.61
N ILE A 154 -4.97 1.71 -3.72
CA ILE A 154 -5.25 2.48 -4.93
C ILE A 154 -6.64 3.05 -4.86
N TRP A 155 -6.76 4.28 -5.30
CA TRP A 155 -8.02 4.96 -5.48
C TRP A 155 -8.13 5.44 -6.91
N MET A 156 -9.33 5.37 -7.49
CA MET A 156 -9.60 5.97 -8.80
C MET A 156 -10.89 6.76 -8.76
N CYS A 157 -10.86 7.87 -9.48
CA CYS A 157 -11.99 8.77 -9.64
C CYS A 157 -12.13 9.19 -11.09
N ALA A 158 -13.35 9.58 -11.44
CA ALA A 158 -13.72 10.04 -12.77
C ALA A 158 -14.19 11.49 -12.69
N GLU A 159 -13.45 12.42 -13.29
CA GLU A 159 -13.83 13.83 -13.28
C GLU A 159 -15.13 14.04 -14.07
N ASN A 160 -16.11 14.71 -13.48
CA ASN A 160 -17.39 15.02 -14.12
C ASN A 160 -17.40 16.37 -14.87
N GLY A 161 -16.26 17.06 -14.89
CA GLY A 161 -16.06 18.35 -15.57
C GLY A 161 -16.69 19.56 -14.88
N GLN A 162 -17.29 19.40 -13.70
CA GLN A 162 -17.81 20.53 -12.91
C GLN A 162 -16.70 21.24 -12.14
N GLN A 163 -15.70 20.49 -11.67
CA GLN A 163 -14.53 20.99 -10.97
C GLN A 163 -13.29 20.24 -11.45
N ALA A 164 -12.15 20.91 -11.45
CA ALA A 164 -10.87 20.26 -11.65
C ALA A 164 -10.46 19.56 -10.35
N GLN A 165 -9.75 18.43 -10.47
CA GLN A 165 -9.36 17.56 -9.37
C GLN A 165 -10.54 16.78 -8.79
N CYS A 166 -10.27 15.52 -8.45
CA CYS A 166 -11.31 14.62 -7.98
C CYS A 166 -11.95 15.07 -6.68
N GLN A 167 -13.28 15.18 -6.73
CA GLN A 167 -14.13 15.41 -5.58
C GLN A 167 -14.46 14.09 -4.90
N GLN A 168 -14.89 14.17 -3.64
CA GLN A 168 -15.20 12.99 -2.82
C GLN A 168 -16.16 12.02 -3.51
N GLU A 169 -17.22 12.53 -4.14
CA GLU A 169 -18.26 11.73 -4.80
C GLU A 169 -17.82 11.15 -6.15
N GLU A 170 -16.67 11.57 -6.68
CA GLU A 170 -16.14 11.12 -7.98
C GLU A 170 -15.27 9.87 -7.86
N PHE A 171 -14.89 9.47 -6.63
CA PHE A 171 -14.18 8.23 -6.38
C PHE A 171 -15.11 7.03 -6.51
N PHE A 172 -14.83 6.19 -7.50
CA PHE A 172 -15.60 4.97 -7.76
C PHE A 172 -14.85 3.70 -7.40
N LEU A 173 -13.52 3.78 -7.25
CA LEU A 173 -12.65 2.69 -6.82
C LEU A 173 -11.88 3.12 -5.58
N THR A 174 -11.92 2.29 -4.54
CA THR A 174 -11.27 2.51 -3.25
C THR A 174 -10.18 1.47 -3.00
N ASP A 175 -9.42 1.65 -1.92
CA ASP A 175 -8.32 0.77 -1.53
C ASP A 175 -8.72 -0.69 -1.27
N THR A 176 -10.00 -0.95 -1.00
CA THR A 176 -10.53 -2.30 -0.75
C THR A 176 -10.72 -3.12 -2.04
N GLU A 177 -10.79 -2.47 -3.20
CA GLU A 177 -11.12 -3.12 -4.47
C GLU A 177 -9.89 -3.76 -5.12
N ASN A 178 -9.56 -4.99 -4.71
CA ASN A 178 -8.43 -5.75 -5.27
C ASN A 178 -8.68 -7.25 -5.39
N LEU A 179 -7.89 -7.90 -6.26
CA LEU A 179 -7.92 -9.36 -6.49
C LEU A 179 -6.91 -10.13 -5.61
N ASN A 180 -6.22 -9.47 -4.69
CA ASN A 180 -5.29 -10.12 -3.75
C ASN A 180 -6.04 -10.79 -2.59
N VAL A 181 -7.19 -10.24 -2.22
CA VAL A 181 -8.12 -10.84 -1.25
C VAL A 181 -9.14 -11.72 -1.98
N PRO A 182 -9.23 -13.04 -1.69
CA PRO A 182 -10.20 -13.93 -2.32
C PRO A 182 -11.66 -13.54 -2.07
N GLU A 183 -12.57 -13.99 -2.93
CA GLU A 183 -14.01 -13.82 -2.72
C GLU A 183 -14.45 -14.49 -1.41
N GLY A 184 -15.40 -13.86 -0.69
CA GLY A 184 -15.88 -14.34 0.62
C GLY A 184 -15.00 -13.94 1.82
N GLN A 185 -13.86 -13.28 1.59
CA GLN A 185 -13.08 -12.64 2.65
C GLN A 185 -13.38 -11.14 2.71
N THR A 186 -13.22 -10.52 3.89
CA THR A 186 -13.34 -9.07 4.04
C THR A 186 -12.27 -8.37 3.21
N LYS A 187 -12.70 -7.59 2.21
CA LYS A 187 -11.84 -6.76 1.38
C LYS A 187 -11.17 -5.68 2.22
N ALA A 188 -9.89 -5.44 1.96
CA ALA A 188 -9.07 -4.44 2.64
C ALA A 188 -7.95 -3.98 1.71
N GLY A 189 -7.44 -2.78 1.93
CA GLY A 189 -6.18 -2.32 1.37
C GLY A 189 -4.97 -3.08 1.94
N ILE A 190 -3.78 -2.63 1.57
CA ILE A 190 -2.52 -3.15 2.08
C ILE A 190 -2.35 -2.68 3.53
N ALA A 191 -2.29 -3.61 4.46
CA ALA A 191 -2.03 -3.31 5.86
C ALA A 191 -0.57 -2.83 6.07
N TYR A 192 -0.38 -1.76 6.84
CA TYR A 192 0.94 -1.24 7.21
C TYR A 192 1.00 -0.89 8.69
N ASP A 193 2.19 -1.02 9.26
CA ASP A 193 2.52 -0.62 10.62
C ASP A 193 4.01 -0.27 10.69
N PHE A 194 4.28 1.02 10.82
CA PHE A 194 5.63 1.58 10.89
C PHE A 194 6.08 1.84 12.32
N THR A 195 5.20 1.57 13.30
CA THR A 195 5.50 1.78 14.70
C THR A 195 6.18 0.56 15.30
N ALA A 196 7.30 0.77 15.98
CA ALA A 196 7.93 -0.29 16.74
C ALA A 196 7.11 -0.55 18.02
N PRO A 197 7.09 -1.80 18.53
CA PRO A 197 6.42 -2.11 19.78
C PRO A 197 6.81 -1.17 20.92
N VAL A 198 5.80 -0.56 21.56
CA VAL A 198 5.99 0.68 22.33
C VAL A 198 6.72 0.48 23.67
N ALA A 199 6.77 -0.75 24.18
CA ALA A 199 7.33 -1.03 25.51
C ALA A 199 8.45 -2.09 25.44
N PRO A 200 9.74 -1.68 25.48
CA PRO A 200 10.79 -2.64 25.73
C PRO A 200 10.59 -3.27 27.13
N PRO A 201 10.98 -4.55 27.31
CA PRO A 201 11.06 -5.16 28.63
C PRO A 201 11.84 -4.30 29.63
N THR A 202 11.32 -4.17 30.84
CA THR A 202 11.98 -3.53 31.97
C THR A 202 12.42 -4.57 33.00
N SER A 203 13.19 -4.17 34.03
CA SER A 203 13.55 -5.05 35.15
C SER A 203 14.14 -6.41 34.73
N PHE A 204 15.01 -6.40 33.71
CA PHE A 204 15.65 -7.62 33.21
C PHE A 204 16.58 -8.21 34.28
N ASP A 205 16.30 -9.45 34.69
CA ASP A 205 17.03 -10.18 35.74
C ASP A 205 17.44 -11.57 35.22
N ILE A 206 18.66 -11.97 35.61
CA ILE A 206 19.23 -13.27 35.27
C ILE A 206 19.63 -13.96 36.57
N LYS A 207 19.11 -15.18 36.76
CA LYS A 207 19.57 -16.08 37.83
C LYS A 207 20.19 -17.33 37.21
N THR A 208 21.41 -17.64 37.64
CA THR A 208 22.12 -18.85 37.26
C THR A 208 22.03 -19.89 38.37
N GLY A 209 21.69 -21.14 38.05
CA GLY A 209 21.64 -22.23 39.03
C GLY A 209 21.32 -23.57 38.38
N ASP A 210 21.79 -24.67 38.97
CA ASP A 210 21.44 -26.05 38.58
C ASP A 210 21.61 -26.37 37.07
N GLY A 211 22.61 -25.77 36.41
CA GLY A 211 22.85 -25.96 34.98
C GLY A 211 21.82 -25.26 34.07
N ALA A 212 21.02 -24.36 34.62
CA ALA A 212 20.03 -23.56 33.93
C ALA A 212 20.23 -22.06 34.17
N VAL A 213 19.61 -21.27 33.31
CA VAL A 213 19.52 -19.82 33.43
C VAL A 213 18.04 -19.46 33.46
N GLU A 214 17.58 -18.86 34.55
CA GLU A 214 16.27 -18.22 34.63
C GLU A 214 16.44 -16.77 34.19
N ILE A 215 15.69 -16.39 33.16
CA ILE A 215 15.65 -15.04 32.62
C ILE A 215 14.25 -14.51 32.88
N SER A 216 14.17 -13.35 33.51
CA SER A 216 12.90 -12.69 33.79
C SER A 216 12.97 -11.20 33.44
N TRP A 217 11.82 -10.64 33.09
CA TRP A 217 11.66 -9.22 32.84
C TRP A 217 10.23 -8.83 33.17
N GLN A 218 10.01 -7.52 33.34
CA GLN A 218 8.70 -6.92 33.48
C GLN A 218 8.27 -6.32 32.15
N LEU A 219 6.95 -6.29 31.95
CA LEU A 219 6.35 -5.64 30.80
C LEU A 219 5.24 -4.73 31.30
N ASP A 220 5.48 -3.42 31.22
CA ASP A 220 4.58 -2.41 31.78
C ASP A 220 3.41 -2.09 30.84
N ALA A 221 3.51 -2.44 29.54
CA ALA A 221 2.43 -2.35 28.57
C ALA A 221 2.51 -3.49 27.53
N THR A 222 1.39 -4.15 27.27
CA THR A 222 1.29 -5.35 26.39
C THR A 222 0.68 -5.05 25.02
N GLY A 223 0.51 -3.77 24.66
CA GLY A 223 -0.41 -3.34 23.60
C GLY A 223 -0.28 -4.10 22.27
N ASP A 224 0.89 -4.05 21.66
CA ASP A 224 1.21 -4.59 20.33
C ASP A 224 2.26 -5.71 20.39
N ILE A 225 2.57 -6.23 21.59
CA ILE A 225 3.61 -7.24 21.79
C ILE A 225 3.00 -8.64 21.77
N SER A 226 3.28 -9.37 20.70
CA SER A 226 2.84 -10.78 20.55
C SER A 226 3.76 -11.78 21.27
N GLY A 227 4.96 -11.36 21.68
CA GLY A 227 5.91 -12.20 22.41
C GLY A 227 7.33 -11.64 22.38
N PHE A 228 8.24 -12.37 23.02
CA PHE A 228 9.66 -12.03 23.06
C PHE A 228 10.49 -13.16 22.51
N ARG A 229 11.59 -12.81 21.84
CA ARG A 229 12.66 -13.74 21.50
C ARG A 229 13.87 -13.41 22.34
N VAL A 230 14.30 -14.36 23.18
CA VAL A 230 15.55 -14.26 23.94
C VAL A 230 16.67 -14.83 23.08
N LEU A 231 17.70 -14.02 22.84
CA LEU A 231 18.88 -14.39 22.04
C LEU A 231 20.08 -14.60 22.96
N CYS A 232 20.98 -15.51 22.56
CA CYS A 232 22.25 -15.74 23.24
C CYS A 232 23.40 -15.43 22.27
N ALA A 233 24.38 -14.68 22.76
CA ALA A 233 25.55 -14.25 21.99
C ALA A 233 26.84 -14.52 22.78
N HIS A 234 27.94 -14.61 22.06
CA HIS A 234 29.28 -14.51 22.61
C HIS A 234 29.52 -13.10 23.17
N GLU A 235 30.59 -12.92 23.94
CA GLU A 235 31.01 -11.61 24.45
C GLU A 235 31.22 -10.57 23.34
N SER A 236 31.54 -11.00 22.12
CA SER A 236 31.63 -10.14 20.94
C SER A 236 30.28 -9.65 20.38
N GLY A 237 29.16 -10.09 20.94
CA GLY A 237 27.82 -9.84 20.39
C GLY A 237 27.43 -10.76 19.23
N ALA A 238 28.35 -11.60 18.74
CA ALA A 238 28.04 -12.59 17.72
C ALA A 238 27.09 -13.67 18.27
N PRO A 239 26.04 -14.08 17.54
CA PRO A 239 25.17 -15.16 17.99
C PRO A 239 25.97 -16.45 18.21
N VAL A 240 25.52 -17.27 19.17
CA VAL A 240 26.12 -18.60 19.38
C VAL A 240 26.04 -19.42 18.08
N GLU A 241 27.05 -20.25 17.82
CA GLU A 241 27.11 -21.09 16.63
C GLU A 241 25.80 -21.88 16.41
N GLY A 242 25.24 -21.74 15.21
CA GLY A 242 23.96 -22.36 14.84
C GLY A 242 22.71 -21.77 15.53
N LYS A 243 22.83 -20.64 16.22
CA LYS A 243 21.72 -19.91 16.88
C LYS A 243 21.45 -18.52 16.30
N GLY A 244 22.24 -18.09 15.33
CA GLY A 244 21.93 -16.92 14.51
C GLY A 244 20.66 -17.12 13.70
N ILE A 245 20.04 -16.02 13.29
CA ILE A 245 18.95 -16.02 12.32
C ILE A 245 19.53 -15.38 11.07
N ASP A 246 19.50 -16.12 9.96
CA ASP A 246 19.85 -15.52 8.69
C ASP A 246 18.83 -14.43 8.34
N PRO A 247 19.28 -13.28 7.82
CA PRO A 247 18.37 -12.30 7.26
C PRO A 247 17.42 -12.98 6.27
N PRO A 248 16.14 -12.58 6.24
CA PRO A 248 15.20 -13.15 5.32
C PRO A 248 15.58 -12.72 3.90
N SER A 249 15.12 -13.48 2.91
CA SER A 249 15.03 -12.90 1.58
C SER A 249 14.10 -11.68 1.62
N PRO A 250 14.41 -10.58 0.92
CA PRO A 250 13.52 -9.42 0.81
C PRO A 250 12.12 -9.72 0.30
N THR A 251 11.94 -10.82 -0.41
CA THR A 251 10.64 -11.25 -0.94
C THR A 251 9.91 -12.26 -0.04
N ALA A 252 10.55 -12.65 1.09
CA ALA A 252 9.97 -13.58 2.04
C ALA A 252 8.65 -13.05 2.59
N ILE A 253 7.66 -13.93 2.70
CA ILE A 253 6.38 -13.63 3.33
C ILE A 253 6.64 -13.24 4.79
N ASN A 254 6.04 -12.14 5.24
CA ASN A 254 6.06 -11.80 6.66
C ASN A 254 5.20 -12.83 7.42
N LEU A 255 5.85 -13.70 8.17
CA LEU A 255 5.19 -14.71 9.00
C LEU A 255 4.84 -14.18 10.40
N GLY A 256 5.11 -12.90 10.69
CA GLY A 256 4.84 -12.26 12.00
C GLY A 256 5.72 -12.79 13.14
N ASN A 257 6.72 -13.61 12.83
CA ASN A 257 7.58 -14.28 13.81
C ASN A 257 8.99 -13.69 13.88
N VAL A 258 9.38 -12.85 12.93
CA VAL A 258 10.67 -12.15 12.91
C VAL A 258 10.43 -10.73 12.39
N TYR A 259 10.88 -9.76 13.19
CA TYR A 259 10.96 -8.37 12.77
C TYR A 259 12.35 -8.12 12.20
N TYR A 260 12.41 -7.38 11.10
CA TYR A 260 13.66 -7.04 10.44
C TYR A 260 13.90 -5.55 10.60
N THR A 261 15.18 -5.18 10.69
CA THR A 261 15.64 -3.79 10.58
C THR A 261 15.96 -3.50 9.11
N ALA A 262 16.04 -2.23 8.73
CA ALA A 262 16.53 -1.86 7.39
C ALA A 262 17.93 -2.43 7.13
N GLU A 263 18.83 -2.37 8.12
CA GLU A 263 20.19 -2.93 8.01
C GLU A 263 20.21 -4.42 7.65
N HIS A 264 19.27 -5.23 8.16
CA HIS A 264 19.21 -6.65 7.82
C HIS A 264 18.44 -6.94 6.54
N LEU A 265 17.42 -6.12 6.23
CA LEU A 265 16.58 -6.32 5.04
C LEU A 265 17.26 -5.79 3.76
N CYS A 266 18.02 -4.70 3.89
CA CYS A 266 18.64 -3.98 2.80
C CYS A 266 19.99 -3.37 3.25
N PRO A 267 21.00 -4.21 3.56
CA PRO A 267 22.30 -3.77 4.11
C PRO A 267 23.06 -2.81 3.20
N ASP A 268 22.83 -2.90 1.88
CA ASP A 268 23.49 -2.07 0.87
C ASP A 268 22.70 -0.77 0.56
N GLY A 269 21.65 -0.48 1.33
CA GLY A 269 20.77 0.68 1.13
C GLY A 269 19.41 0.33 0.50
N PRO A 270 18.58 1.32 0.17
CA PRO A 270 17.25 1.10 -0.39
C PRO A 270 17.25 0.26 -1.68
N PHE A 271 16.14 -0.43 -1.96
CA PHE A 271 15.96 -1.23 -3.18
C PHE A 271 15.77 -0.34 -4.42
N GLY A 272 16.26 -0.82 -5.56
CA GLY A 272 16.24 -0.11 -6.84
C GLY A 272 17.40 0.88 -7.03
N GLU A 273 17.38 1.62 -8.15
CA GLU A 273 18.42 2.62 -8.43
C GLU A 273 18.32 3.82 -7.48
N GLU A 274 19.48 4.26 -6.96
CA GLU A 274 19.63 5.50 -6.17
C GLU A 274 19.23 6.76 -6.93
#